data_AF-A0A7X0IJQ9-F1
#
_entry.id   AF-A0A7X0IJQ9-F1
#
_cell.length_a   1.000
_cell.length_b   1.000
_cell.length_c   1.000
_cell.angle_alpha   90.00
_cell.angle_beta   90.00
_cell.angle_gamma   90.00
#
_symmetry.space_group_name_H-M   'P 1'
#
loop_
_entity.id
_entity.type
_entity.pdbx_description
1 polymer ?
#
loop_
_entity_poly.entity_id
_entity_poly.type
_entity_poly.pdbx_seq_one_letter_code
_entity_poly.pdbx_strand_id
1 'polypeptide(L)'
;MTHTPDRLAYINSLRDLADFLDTNPDIPLPDGTLTATYYPRGTDEEICDQVTHVARLMSADINAHDLVYGHVSTSVSFGLAEYKAVGILAAARARWDARRSYADSITLNPTTRQTVTVENNIAVIRHHCGTCGGTGVDSLAQTCRDCDGTGIDNHGA
;
A
#
# COMPACT_ATOMS: atom_id res chain seq x y z
N MET A 1 -11.16 -24.61 5.14
CA MET A 1 -11.93 -23.82 6.12
C MET A 1 -12.08 -22.42 5.55
N THR A 2 -13.25 -22.10 5.00
CA THR A 2 -13.61 -20.74 4.60
C THR A 2 -13.88 -19.96 5.88
N HIS A 3 -12.92 -19.12 6.29
CA HIS A 3 -13.15 -18.15 7.35
C HIS A 3 -14.12 -17.13 6.76
N THR A 4 -15.41 -17.21 7.09
CA THR A 4 -16.32 -16.11 6.81
C THR A 4 -15.82 -14.96 7.68
N PRO A 5 -15.20 -13.91 7.10
CA PRO A 5 -14.77 -12.79 7.92
C PRO A 5 -15.99 -12.26 8.66
N ASP A 6 -15.82 -11.95 9.94
CA ASP A 6 -16.87 -11.30 10.71
C ASP A 6 -17.25 -10.00 9.98
N ARG A 7 -18.47 -10.00 9.41
CA ARG A 7 -18.99 -8.90 8.61
C ARG A 7 -18.95 -7.60 9.41
N LEU A 8 -19.23 -7.68 10.71
CA LEU A 8 -19.23 -6.50 11.57
C LEU A 8 -17.81 -5.99 11.77
N ALA A 9 -16.84 -6.87 12.02
CA ALA A 9 -15.44 -6.49 12.15
C ALA A 9 -14.87 -5.84 10.88
N TYR A 10 -15.21 -6.37 9.70
CA TYR A 10 -14.79 -5.79 8.42
C TYR A 10 -15.38 -4.39 8.21
N ILE A 11 -16.69 -4.22 8.45
CA ILE A 11 -17.35 -2.92 8.33
C ILE A 11 -16.77 -1.91 9.32
N ASN A 12 -16.51 -2.32 10.56
CA ASN A 12 -15.92 -1.44 11.58
C ASN A 12 -14.50 -1.01 11.18
N SER A 13 -13.68 -1.93 10.66
CA SER A 13 -12.34 -1.59 10.20
C SER A 13 -12.34 -0.55 9.06
N LEU A 14 -13.34 -0.59 8.16
CA LEU A 14 -13.48 0.41 7.11
C LEU A 14 -13.89 1.79 7.68
N ARG A 15 -14.70 1.83 8.73
CA ARG A 15 -15.07 3.07 9.43
C ARG A 15 -13.88 3.65 10.17
N ASP A 16 -13.16 2.82 10.92
CA ASP A 16 -11.96 3.23 11.66
C ASP A 16 -10.90 3.81 10.71
N LEU A 17 -10.73 3.23 9.51
CA LEU A 17 -9.85 3.77 8.48
C LEU A 17 -10.32 5.15 7.97
N ALA A 18 -11.62 5.33 7.75
CA ALA A 18 -12.17 6.61 7.33
C ALA A 18 -11.95 7.69 8.40
N ASP A 19 -12.22 7.38 9.67
CA ASP A 19 -12.01 8.28 10.80
C ASP A 19 -10.53 8.64 10.98
N PHE A 20 -9.63 7.66 10.78
CA PHE A 20 -8.19 7.89 10.81
C PHE A 20 -7.74 8.86 9.73
N LEU A 21 -8.22 8.71 8.49
CA LEU A 21 -7.86 9.62 7.39
C LEU A 21 -8.44 11.02 7.58
N ASP A 22 -9.67 11.14 8.10
CA ASP A 22 -10.29 12.44 8.42
C ASP A 22 -9.53 13.19 9.52
N THR A 23 -9.05 12.47 10.54
CA THR A 23 -8.30 13.04 11.66
C THR A 23 -6.86 13.42 11.30
N ASN A 24 -6.32 12.91 10.19
CA ASN A 24 -4.93 13.10 9.79
C ASN A 24 -4.82 13.66 8.36
N PRO A 25 -5.23 14.93 8.12
CA PRO A 25 -5.33 15.51 6.77
C PRO A 25 -3.98 15.67 6.05
N ASP A 26 -2.87 15.63 6.78
CA ASP A 26 -1.52 15.69 6.20
C ASP A 26 -1.09 14.34 5.58
N ILE A 27 -1.84 13.25 5.83
CA ILE A 27 -1.60 11.96 5.19
C ILE A 27 -2.15 12.03 3.75
N PRO A 28 -1.30 11.87 2.73
CA PRO A 28 -1.75 11.90 1.35
C PRO A 28 -2.68 10.71 1.08
N LEU A 29 -3.75 10.98 0.34
CA LEU A 29 -4.61 9.94 -0.20
C LEU A 29 -3.97 9.33 -1.45
N PRO A 30 -4.14 8.02 -1.68
CA PRO A 30 -3.67 7.39 -2.91
C PRO A 30 -4.40 7.94 -4.12
N ASP A 31 -3.67 8.10 -5.23
CA ASP A 31 -4.23 8.45 -6.54
C ASP A 31 -4.99 7.24 -7.11
N GLY A 32 -6.25 7.05 -6.71
CA GLY A 32 -7.07 5.95 -7.22
C GLY A 32 -8.35 5.69 -6.44
N THR A 33 -9.06 4.66 -6.89
CA THR A 33 -10.28 4.16 -6.24
C THR A 33 -9.92 3.23 -5.08
N LEU A 34 -10.57 3.42 -3.93
CA LEU A 34 -10.53 2.46 -2.83
C LEU A 34 -11.48 1.30 -3.15
N THR A 35 -10.95 0.17 -3.58
CA THR A 35 -11.78 -0.99 -3.97
C THR A 35 -11.80 -2.10 -2.91
N ALA A 36 -12.96 -2.33 -2.31
CA ALA A 36 -13.25 -3.51 -1.52
C ALA A 36 -13.59 -4.69 -2.44
N THR A 37 -12.68 -5.66 -2.56
CA THR A 37 -12.80 -6.73 -3.56
C THR A 37 -13.18 -8.09 -2.95
N TYR A 38 -14.23 -8.72 -3.47
CA TYR A 38 -14.61 -10.09 -3.20
C TYR A 38 -14.12 -11.03 -4.31
N TYR A 39 -13.41 -12.08 -3.92
CA TYR A 39 -12.88 -13.11 -4.82
C TYR A 39 -13.59 -14.45 -4.59
N PRO A 40 -14.59 -14.80 -5.42
CA PRO A 40 -15.25 -16.11 -5.34
C PRO A 40 -14.25 -17.24 -5.61
N ARG A 41 -14.57 -18.42 -5.07
CA ARG A 41 -13.76 -19.64 -5.20
C ARG A 41 -14.61 -20.77 -5.76
N GLY A 42 -13.97 -21.70 -6.46
CA GLY A 42 -14.65 -22.86 -7.04
C GLY A 42 -14.24 -23.12 -8.49
N THR A 43 -15.04 -23.93 -9.16
CA THR A 43 -15.01 -24.10 -10.61
C THR A 43 -15.40 -22.80 -11.32
N ASP A 44 -15.14 -22.70 -12.62
CA ASP A 44 -15.51 -21.53 -13.39
C ASP A 44 -17.04 -21.29 -13.41
N GLU A 45 -17.84 -22.35 -13.38
CA GLU A 45 -19.30 -22.29 -13.25
C GLU A 45 -19.71 -21.73 -11.87
N GLU A 46 -19.16 -22.28 -10.79
CA GLU A 46 -19.42 -21.81 -9.42
C GLU A 46 -19.00 -20.35 -9.23
N ILE A 47 -17.87 -19.95 -9.84
CA ILE A 47 -17.38 -18.58 -9.83
C ILE A 47 -18.37 -17.66 -10.57
N CYS A 48 -18.81 -18.04 -11.77
CA CYS A 48 -19.79 -17.27 -12.55
C CYS A 48 -21.12 -17.12 -11.80
N ASP A 49 -21.61 -18.18 -11.16
CA ASP A 49 -22.83 -18.16 -10.36
C ASP A 49 -22.71 -17.23 -9.16
N GLN A 50 -21.58 -17.27 -8.44
CA GLN A 50 -21.32 -16.38 -7.31
C GLN A 50 -21.26 -14.91 -7.74
N VAL A 51 -20.55 -14.58 -8.83
CA VAL A 51 -20.48 -13.18 -9.33
C VAL A 51 -21.85 -12.71 -9.83
N THR A 52 -22.59 -13.56 -10.54
CA THR A 52 -23.95 -13.26 -10.99
C THR A 52 -24.91 -13.04 -9.81
N HIS A 53 -24.77 -13.82 -8.75
CA HIS A 53 -25.53 -13.62 -7.52
C HIS A 53 -25.22 -12.26 -6.89
N VAL A 54 -23.93 -11.89 -6.77
CA VAL A 54 -23.53 -10.58 -6.24
C VAL A 54 -24.01 -9.42 -7.13
N ALA A 55 -23.97 -9.57 -8.45
CA ALA A 55 -24.48 -8.59 -9.40
C ALA A 55 -25.97 -8.28 -9.14
N ARG A 56 -26.79 -9.32 -8.91
CA ARG A 56 -28.20 -9.18 -8.53
C ARG A 56 -28.38 -8.50 -7.18
N LEU A 57 -27.57 -8.84 -6.17
CA LEU A 57 -27.63 -8.20 -4.85
C LEU A 57 -27.34 -6.68 -4.93
N MET A 58 -26.45 -6.27 -5.83
CA MET A 58 -26.08 -4.88 -6.02
C MET A 58 -26.97 -4.14 -7.02
N SER A 59 -27.86 -4.84 -7.73
CA SER A 59 -28.57 -4.31 -8.90
C SER A 59 -27.62 -3.72 -9.95
N ALA A 60 -26.50 -4.41 -10.19
CA ALA A 60 -25.46 -4.03 -11.14
C ALA A 60 -25.32 -5.10 -12.24
N ASP A 61 -24.77 -4.71 -13.39
CA ASP A 61 -24.53 -5.62 -14.50
C ASP A 61 -23.15 -6.31 -14.38
N ILE A 62 -22.98 -7.38 -15.15
CA ILE A 62 -21.67 -7.99 -15.39
C ILE A 62 -20.88 -7.09 -16.35
N ASN A 63 -19.62 -6.84 -16.02
CA ASN A 63 -18.75 -6.02 -16.84
C ASN A 63 -18.28 -6.79 -18.09
N ALA A 64 -18.85 -6.44 -19.24
CA ALA A 64 -18.51 -7.06 -20.52
C ALA A 64 -17.04 -6.84 -20.95
N HIS A 65 -16.41 -5.75 -20.51
CA HIS A 65 -15.01 -5.46 -20.82
C HIS A 65 -14.08 -6.49 -20.15
N ASP A 66 -14.36 -6.83 -18.89
CA ASP A 66 -13.56 -7.78 -18.11
C ASP A 66 -13.68 -9.22 -18.68
N LEU A 67 -14.83 -9.56 -19.26
CA LEU A 67 -15.07 -10.89 -19.86
C LEU A 67 -14.07 -11.23 -20.99
N VAL A 68 -13.66 -10.23 -21.78
CA VAL A 68 -12.67 -10.42 -22.88
C VAL A 68 -11.32 -10.90 -22.32
N TYR A 69 -10.99 -10.51 -21.10
CA TYR A 69 -9.79 -10.95 -20.40
C TYR A 69 -9.99 -12.25 -19.62
N GLY A 70 -11.18 -12.85 -19.70
CA GLY A 70 -11.56 -14.05 -18.94
C GLY A 70 -11.77 -13.75 -17.46
N HIS A 71 -12.16 -12.51 -17.14
CA HIS A 71 -12.61 -12.11 -15.81
C HIS A 71 -14.12 -11.94 -15.83
N VAL A 72 -14.83 -12.60 -14.93
CA VAL A 72 -16.25 -12.32 -14.68
C VAL A 72 -16.33 -11.39 -13.49
N SER A 73 -16.83 -10.17 -13.70
CA SER A 73 -16.85 -9.16 -12.63
C SER A 73 -18.12 -8.31 -12.65
N THR A 74 -18.40 -7.71 -11.51
CA THR A 74 -19.42 -6.69 -11.32
C THR A 74 -18.95 -5.74 -10.22
N SER A 75 -19.35 -4.47 -10.27
CA SER A 75 -19.03 -3.52 -9.22
C SER A 75 -20.09 -2.43 -9.07
N VAL A 76 -20.05 -1.78 -7.91
CA VAL A 76 -20.82 -0.58 -7.61
C VAL A 76 -19.89 0.46 -6.97
N SER A 77 -20.00 1.71 -7.41
CA SER A 77 -19.14 2.81 -6.95
C SER A 77 -19.92 3.80 -6.08
N PHE A 78 -19.25 4.30 -5.04
CA PHE A 78 -19.68 5.35 -4.12
C PHE A 78 -18.64 6.47 -4.15
N GLY A 79 -18.69 7.32 -5.19
CA GLY A 79 -17.62 8.29 -5.44
C GLY A 79 -16.29 7.58 -5.73
N LEU A 80 -15.27 7.82 -4.90
CA LEU A 80 -13.95 7.19 -5.02
C LEU A 80 -13.85 5.81 -4.36
N ALA A 81 -14.90 5.34 -3.67
CA ALA A 81 -14.94 3.99 -3.13
C ALA A 81 -15.68 3.05 -4.08
N GLU A 82 -15.24 1.81 -4.20
CA GLU A 82 -15.87 0.78 -5.01
C GLU A 82 -16.00 -0.53 -4.23
N TYR A 83 -17.12 -1.22 -4.38
CA TYR A 83 -17.20 -2.65 -4.06
C TYR A 83 -17.23 -3.46 -5.36
N LYS A 84 -16.31 -4.42 -5.49
CA LYS A 84 -16.14 -5.23 -6.69
C LYS A 84 -16.15 -6.72 -6.36
N ALA A 85 -16.93 -7.51 -7.10
CA ALA A 85 -16.77 -8.97 -7.13
C ALA A 85 -16.08 -9.34 -8.44
N VAL A 86 -15.02 -10.15 -8.36
CA VAL A 86 -14.26 -10.56 -9.55
C VAL A 86 -13.75 -11.99 -9.46
N GLY A 87 -14.16 -12.81 -10.42
CA GLY A 87 -13.65 -14.13 -10.67
C GLY A 87 -12.71 -14.15 -11.87
N ILE A 88 -11.55 -14.80 -11.74
CA ILE A 88 -10.60 -15.01 -12.84
C ILE A 88 -10.78 -16.46 -13.31
N LEU A 89 -11.21 -16.70 -14.53
CA LEU A 89 -11.53 -18.05 -15.04
C LEU A 89 -10.27 -18.88 -15.34
N ALA A 90 -10.41 -20.21 -15.46
CA ALA A 90 -9.30 -21.14 -15.64
C ALA A 90 -8.42 -20.79 -16.85
N ALA A 91 -9.02 -20.42 -17.97
CA ALA A 91 -8.27 -20.01 -19.16
C ALA A 91 -7.48 -18.71 -18.94
N ALA A 92 -7.98 -17.77 -18.12
CA ALA A 92 -7.25 -16.56 -17.76
C ALA A 92 -6.09 -16.88 -16.80
N ARG A 93 -6.31 -17.73 -15.80
CA ARG A 93 -5.25 -18.22 -14.89
C ARG A 93 -4.14 -18.93 -15.67
N ALA A 94 -4.49 -19.84 -16.58
CA ALA A 94 -3.52 -20.56 -17.41
C ALA A 94 -2.72 -19.61 -18.33
N ARG A 95 -3.35 -18.60 -18.93
CA ARG A 95 -2.65 -17.55 -19.68
C ARG A 95 -1.68 -16.75 -18.80
N TRP A 96 -2.10 -16.42 -17.58
CA TRP A 96 -1.24 -15.73 -16.62
C TRP A 96 -0.05 -16.58 -16.21
N ASP A 97 -0.27 -17.87 -15.90
CA ASP A 97 0.79 -18.80 -15.52
C ASP A 97 1.80 -18.98 -16.66
N ALA A 98 1.31 -19.13 -17.89
CA ALA A 98 2.15 -19.17 -19.08
C ALA A 98 2.93 -17.86 -19.26
N ARG A 99 2.31 -16.69 -19.08
CA ARG A 99 3.02 -15.40 -19.16
C ARG A 99 4.09 -15.27 -18.08
N ARG A 100 3.76 -15.69 -16.86
CA ARG A 100 4.63 -15.60 -15.69
C ARG A 100 5.83 -16.56 -15.80
N SER A 101 5.67 -17.74 -16.40
CA SER A 101 6.79 -18.67 -16.59
C SER A 101 7.91 -18.13 -17.49
N TYR A 102 7.60 -17.17 -18.37
CA TYR A 102 8.61 -16.47 -19.19
C TYR A 102 9.20 -15.22 -18.53
N ALA A 103 8.68 -14.75 -17.38
CA ALA A 103 9.05 -13.45 -16.82
C ALA A 103 10.55 -13.33 -16.50
N ASP A 104 11.17 -14.42 -16.01
CA ASP A 104 12.58 -14.46 -15.66
C ASP A 104 13.46 -15.04 -16.78
N SER A 105 12.86 -15.40 -17.92
CA SER A 105 13.61 -15.98 -19.05
C SER A 105 14.42 -14.92 -19.82
N ILE A 106 14.14 -13.63 -19.61
CA ILE A 106 14.87 -12.52 -20.22
C ILE A 106 15.66 -11.81 -19.12
N THR A 107 16.97 -12.04 -19.09
CA THR A 107 17.89 -11.23 -18.30
C THR A 107 18.40 -10.08 -19.16
N LEU A 108 18.12 -8.85 -18.74
CA LEU A 108 18.81 -7.70 -19.31
C LEU A 108 20.29 -7.79 -18.90
N ASN A 109 21.19 -7.58 -19.87
CA ASN A 109 22.62 -7.48 -19.58
C ASN A 109 22.82 -6.38 -18.52
N PRO A 110 23.46 -6.68 -17.36
CA PRO A 110 23.54 -5.76 -16.22
C PRO A 110 24.33 -4.46 -16.47
N THR A 111 24.85 -4.23 -17.68
CA THR A 111 25.52 -2.97 -18.06
C THR A 111 24.62 -1.73 -17.99
N THR A 112 23.32 -1.88 -17.76
CA THR A 112 22.39 -0.76 -17.52
C THR A 112 21.76 -0.81 -16.13
N ARG A 113 22.53 -1.15 -15.09
CA ARG A 113 22.10 -0.84 -13.71
C ARG A 113 22.49 0.61 -13.40
N GLN A 114 21.54 1.55 -13.54
CA GLN A 114 21.68 2.84 -12.88
C GLN A 114 21.52 2.62 -11.39
N THR A 115 22.63 2.64 -10.67
CA THR A 115 22.63 2.70 -9.22
C THR A 115 22.19 4.11 -8.83
N VAL A 116 20.95 4.26 -8.36
CA VAL A 116 20.51 5.50 -7.72
C VAL A 116 20.96 5.40 -6.26
N THR A 117 22.01 6.12 -5.90
CA THR A 117 22.36 6.33 -4.49
C THR A 117 21.33 7.28 -3.90
N VAL A 118 20.50 6.79 -2.99
CA VAL A 118 19.70 7.66 -2.13
C VAL A 118 20.66 8.22 -1.08
N GLU A 119 21.19 9.41 -1.31
CA GLU A 119 21.88 10.15 -0.27
C GLU A 119 20.84 10.60 0.75
N ASN A 120 20.72 9.85 1.85
CA ASN A 120 20.02 10.31 3.05
C ASN A 120 20.81 11.47 3.64
N ASN A 121 20.59 12.67 3.12
CA ASN A 121 21.18 13.90 3.61
C ASN A 121 20.44 14.38 4.87
N ILE A 122 20.39 13.51 5.89
CA ILE A 122 20.00 13.93 7.24
C ILE A 122 21.20 14.71 7.78
N ALA A 123 21.07 16.03 7.82
CA ALA A 123 22.06 16.90 8.43
C ALA A 123 22.27 16.48 9.90
N VAL A 124 23.40 15.81 10.17
CA VAL A 124 23.81 15.49 11.53
C VAL A 124 24.35 16.78 12.14
N ILE A 125 23.49 17.51 12.86
CA ILE A 125 23.91 18.67 13.65
C ILE A 125 24.81 18.13 14.78
N ARG A 126 26.12 18.34 14.66
CA ARG A 126 27.07 18.04 15.74
C ARG A 126 27.18 19.28 16.62
N HIS A 127 26.62 19.20 17.82
CA HIS A 127 26.79 20.24 18.83
C HIS A 127 28.23 20.19 19.38
N HIS A 128 28.97 21.29 19.23
CA HIS A 128 30.27 21.49 19.84
C HIS A 128 30.12 22.46 21.03
N CYS A 129 30.88 22.23 22.10
CA CYS A 129 30.93 23.15 23.22
C CYS A 129 32.28 23.88 23.19
N GLY A 130 32.26 25.18 22.95
CA GLY A 130 33.46 26.02 22.88
C GLY A 130 34.28 26.06 24.17
N THR A 131 33.68 25.72 25.31
CA THR A 131 34.32 25.79 26.63
C THR A 131 35.07 24.51 26.99
N CYS A 132 34.56 23.33 26.62
CA CYS A 132 35.19 22.04 26.94
C CYS A 132 35.77 21.31 25.70
N GLY A 133 35.69 21.92 24.51
CA GLY A 133 36.14 21.29 23.26
C GLY A 133 35.29 20.09 22.84
N GLY A 134 34.06 19.98 23.35
CA GLY A 134 33.09 18.94 22.97
C GLY A 134 33.16 17.63 23.77
N THR A 135 33.98 17.51 24.81
CA THR A 135 34.08 16.26 25.61
C THR A 135 32.86 15.97 26.50
N GLY A 136 32.03 16.98 26.77
CA GLY A 136 30.92 16.92 27.72
C GLY A 136 29.51 16.95 27.09
N VAL A 137 29.38 16.86 25.77
CA VAL A 137 28.09 16.88 25.06
C VAL A 137 27.60 15.45 24.89
N ASP A 138 26.47 15.09 25.49
CA ASP A 138 25.85 13.79 25.24
C ASP A 138 24.95 13.86 23.99
N SER A 139 24.76 12.74 23.31
CA SER A 139 24.05 12.70 22.02
C SER A 139 22.53 12.84 22.13
N LEU A 140 21.98 13.07 23.32
CA LEU A 140 20.54 13.08 23.59
C LEU A 140 20.06 14.33 24.35
N ALA A 141 20.96 15.08 24.98
CA ALA A 141 20.68 16.31 25.70
C ALA A 141 21.40 17.45 24.99
N GLN A 142 20.64 18.47 24.59
CA GLN A 142 21.16 19.73 24.05
C GLN A 142 21.88 20.58 25.12
N THR A 143 22.51 19.96 26.11
CA THR A 143 23.19 20.62 27.23
C THR A 143 24.52 19.95 27.51
N CYS A 144 25.58 20.76 27.63
CA CYS A 144 26.91 20.27 27.97
C CYS A 144 27.03 20.15 29.49
N ARG A 145 27.38 18.96 29.97
CA ARG A 145 27.41 18.63 31.42
C ARG A 145 28.40 19.49 32.20
N ASP A 146 29.48 19.94 31.55
CA ASP A 146 30.55 20.68 32.21
C ASP A 146 30.31 22.20 32.26
N CYS A 147 29.35 22.73 31.50
CA CYS A 147 29.07 24.18 31.43
C CYS A 147 27.57 24.53 31.53
N ASP A 148 26.74 23.56 31.93
CA ASP A 148 25.28 23.69 32.08
C ASP A 148 24.60 24.32 30.85
N GLY A 149 25.11 24.00 29.64
CA GLY A 149 24.56 24.48 28.36
C GLY A 149 24.92 25.92 27.97
N THR A 150 25.68 26.67 28.78
CA THR A 150 25.99 28.09 28.50
C THR A 150 26.98 28.32 27.35
N GLY A 151 27.67 27.26 26.89
CA GLY A 151 28.71 27.32 25.85
C GLY A 151 28.42 26.53 24.58
N ILE A 152 27.16 26.12 24.32
CA ILE A 152 26.78 25.44 23.08
C ILE A 152 26.54 26.50 22.01
N ASP A 153 27.40 26.52 20.98
CA ASP A 153 27.21 27.30 19.77
C ASP A 153 26.71 26.40 18.63
N ASN A 154 25.53 26.69 18.08
CA ASN A 154 25.02 26.02 16.89
C ASN A 154 25.61 26.67 15.62
N HIS A 155 26.92 26.58 15.45
CA HIS A 155 27.52 26.88 14.16
C HIS A 155 27.33 25.67 13.25
N GLY A 156 26.23 25.71 12.50
CA GLY A 156 25.93 24.73 11.45
C GLY A 156 27.09 24.64 10.46
N ALA A 157 27.53 23.41 10.21
CA ALA A 157 28.30 23.06 9.03
C ALA A 157 27.33 22.56 7.96
#